data_AF-A0A921ZLT3-F1
#
_entry.id   AF-A0A921ZLT3-F1
#
_cell.length_a   1.000
_cell.length_b   1.000
_cell.length_c   1.000
_cell.angle_alpha   90.00
_cell.angle_beta   90.00
_cell.angle_gamma   90.00
#
_symmetry.space_group_name_H-M   'P 1'
#
loop_
_entity.id
_entity.type
_entity.pdbx_description
1 polymer ?
#
loop_
_entity_poly.entity_id
_entity_poly.type
_entity_poly.pdbx_seq_one_letter_code
_entity_poly.pdbx_strand_id
1 'polypeptide(L)'
;MTVSQIAMEIEYNKETNIKPEVILRLREWLQKQAHMPHDHITELDIILAYHCCDCDAEITKRVIDLNFTARTLFSFYQNREINYSLETALHTWLVTPLDAATNKGYRPIYCQLLDANPDKFVYGDVVK
;
A
#
# COMPACT_ATOMS: atom_id res chain seq x y z
N MET A 1 -10.44 -7.06 -15.36
CA MET A 1 -10.24 -7.73 -14.05
C MET A 1 -10.70 -6.74 -12.99
N THR A 2 -11.84 -6.99 -12.33
CA THR A 2 -12.30 -6.14 -11.22
C THR A 2 -11.55 -6.55 -9.97
N VAL A 3 -10.71 -5.66 -9.43
CA VAL A 3 -10.04 -5.89 -8.15
C VAL A 3 -11.07 -5.69 -7.04
N SER A 4 -11.42 -6.75 -6.33
CA SER A 4 -12.29 -6.69 -5.16
C SER A 4 -11.46 -6.53 -3.90
N GLN A 5 -11.89 -5.65 -3.00
CA GLN A 5 -11.27 -5.49 -1.69
C GLN A 5 -11.42 -6.77 -0.86
N ILE A 6 -10.39 -7.10 -0.09
CA ILE A 6 -10.41 -8.22 0.84
C ILE A 6 -11.37 -7.89 1.99
N ALA A 7 -12.18 -8.86 2.40
CA ALA A 7 -13.11 -8.71 3.52
C ALA A 7 -12.35 -8.55 4.84
N MET A 8 -12.76 -7.61 5.70
CA MET A 8 -12.06 -7.29 6.96
C MET A 8 -12.02 -8.50 7.91
N GLU A 9 -13.05 -9.33 7.89
CA GLU A 9 -13.18 -10.54 8.69
C GLU A 9 -12.02 -11.51 8.43
N ILE A 10 -11.47 -11.53 7.22
CA ILE A 10 -10.31 -12.37 6.88
C ILE A 10 -9.09 -11.92 7.68
N GLU A 11 -8.87 -10.62 7.82
CA GLU A 11 -7.72 -10.09 8.56
C GLU A 11 -7.86 -10.35 10.07
N TYR A 12 -9.06 -10.19 10.63
CA TYR A 12 -9.33 -10.51 12.04
C TYR A 12 -9.21 -12.01 12.37
N ASN A 13 -9.49 -12.89 11.39
CA ASN A 13 -9.42 -14.35 11.58
C ASN A 13 -8.00 -14.92 11.44
N LYS A 14 -7.02 -14.14 10.99
CA LYS A 14 -5.62 -14.56 11.00
C LYS A 14 -5.15 -14.66 12.46
N GLU A 15 -4.24 -15.60 12.75
CA GLU A 15 -3.54 -15.70 14.04
C GLU A 15 -2.65 -14.46 14.26
N THR A 16 -3.28 -13.35 14.62
CA THR A 16 -2.66 -12.03 14.75
C THR A 16 -3.03 -11.44 16.10
N ASN A 17 -2.19 -10.53 16.59
CA ASN A 17 -2.43 -9.82 17.85
C ASN A 17 -3.33 -8.58 17.65
N ILE A 18 -4.19 -8.59 16.63
CA ILE A 18 -5.06 -7.47 16.31
C ILE A 18 -6.13 -7.33 17.37
N LYS A 19 -6.24 -6.14 17.96
CA LYS A 19 -7.15 -5.83 19.06
C LYS A 19 -8.17 -4.78 18.60
N PRO A 20 -9.47 -5.10 18.52
CA PRO A 20 -10.49 -4.16 18.07
C PRO A 20 -10.50 -2.85 18.87
N GLU A 21 -10.23 -2.90 20.18
CA GLU A 21 -10.15 -1.69 21.00
C GLU A 21 -9.02 -0.74 20.58
N VAL A 22 -7.92 -1.26 20.04
CA VAL A 22 -6.80 -0.43 19.55
C VAL A 22 -7.14 0.17 18.20
N ILE A 23 -7.80 -0.58 17.32
CA ILE A 23 -8.30 -0.06 16.03
C ILE A 23 -9.25 1.12 16.26
N LEU A 24 -10.17 1.02 17.22
CA LEU A 24 -11.05 2.13 17.59
C LEU A 24 -10.26 3.36 18.06
N ARG A 25 -9.27 3.19 18.94
CA ARG A 25 -8.42 4.29 19.42
C ARG A 25 -7.60 4.94 18.29
N LEU A 26 -7.10 4.14 17.35
CA LEU A 26 -6.40 4.64 16.16
C LEU A 26 -7.33 5.46 15.27
N ARG A 27 -8.59 5.02 15.11
CA ARG A 27 -9.62 5.76 14.37
C ARG A 27 -9.96 7.09 15.03
N GLU A 28 -10.16 7.10 16.35
CA GLU A 28 -10.39 8.33 17.12
C GLU A 28 -9.21 9.29 17.04
N TRP A 29 -7.97 8.77 17.07
CA TRP A 29 -6.77 9.58 16.89
C TRP A 29 -6.69 10.20 15.49
N LEU A 30 -7.01 9.42 14.44
CA LEU A 30 -7.05 9.88 13.05
C LEU A 30 -8.04 11.03 12.85
N GLN A 31 -9.25 10.93 13.44
CA GLN A 31 -10.26 11.99 13.39
C GLN A 31 -9.81 13.31 14.03
N LYS A 32 -8.84 13.25 14.95
CA LYS A 32 -8.26 14.45 15.59
C LYS A 32 -7.15 15.10 14.76
N GLN A 33 -6.66 14.43 13.70
CA GLN A 33 -5.61 14.97 12.84
C GLN A 33 -6.22 15.81 11.71
N ALA A 34 -6.17 17.13 11.84
CA ALA A 34 -6.78 18.06 10.87
C ALA A 34 -6.16 18.00 9.47
N HIS A 35 -4.88 17.59 9.37
CA HIS A 35 -4.16 17.47 8.10
C HIS A 35 -4.44 16.14 7.37
N MET A 36 -5.12 15.19 8.01
CA MET A 36 -5.31 13.84 7.49
C MET A 36 -6.66 13.70 6.78
N PRO A 37 -6.72 12.99 5.64
CA PRO A 37 -7.95 12.71 4.92
C PRO A 37 -8.72 11.55 5.58
N HIS A 38 -9.11 11.71 6.85
CA HIS A 38 -9.67 10.65 7.69
C HIS A 38 -10.95 10.02 7.11
N ASP A 39 -11.77 10.76 6.37
CA ASP A 39 -12.97 10.25 5.70
C ASP A 39 -12.67 9.25 4.58
N HIS A 40 -11.44 9.25 4.05
CA HIS A 40 -10.99 8.37 2.99
C HIS A 40 -10.13 7.20 3.50
N ILE A 41 -9.86 7.14 4.80
CA ILE A 41 -9.10 6.05 5.43
C ILE A 41 -10.10 5.04 5.97
N THR A 42 -10.14 3.86 5.35
CA THR A 42 -11.07 2.80 5.75
C THR A 42 -10.57 2.08 7.00
N GLU A 43 -11.46 1.35 7.67
CA GLU A 43 -11.07 0.53 8.82
C GLU A 43 -10.08 -0.59 8.42
N LEU A 44 -10.22 -1.15 7.22
CA LEU A 44 -9.26 -2.10 6.67
C LEU A 44 -7.85 -1.48 6.56
N ASP A 45 -7.74 -0.22 6.12
CA ASP A 45 -6.44 0.46 6.02
C ASP A 45 -5.76 0.57 7.40
N ILE A 46 -6.55 0.87 8.45
CA ILE A 46 -6.06 0.95 9.82
C ILE A 46 -5.61 -0.44 10.31
N ILE A 47 -6.41 -1.47 10.05
CA ILE A 47 -6.09 -2.86 10.41
C ILE A 47 -4.79 -3.31 9.75
N LEU A 48 -4.65 -3.09 8.44
CA LEU A 48 -3.46 -3.47 7.68
C LEU A 48 -2.22 -2.70 8.18
N ALA A 49 -2.34 -1.40 8.43
CA ALA A 49 -1.24 -0.60 8.98
C ALA A 49 -0.82 -1.11 10.37
N TYR A 50 -1.80 -1.40 11.24
CA TYR A 50 -1.55 -1.91 12.59
C TYR A 50 -0.88 -3.28 12.57
N HIS A 51 -1.36 -4.18 11.72
CA HIS A 51 -0.78 -5.51 11.53
C HIS A 51 0.66 -5.42 10.99
N CYS A 52 0.92 -4.55 10.01
CA CYS A 52 2.26 -4.34 9.45
C CYS A 52 3.26 -3.72 10.44
N CYS A 53 2.78 -3.13 11.53
CA CYS A 53 3.61 -2.54 12.60
C CYS A 53 3.70 -3.44 13.83
N ASP A 54 3.59 -4.77 13.64
CA ASP A 54 3.62 -5.77 14.72
C ASP A 54 2.62 -5.48 15.85
N CYS A 55 1.47 -4.89 15.51
CA CYS A 55 0.45 -4.46 16.47
C CYS A 55 0.95 -3.44 17.51
N ASP A 56 1.93 -2.59 17.15
CA ASP A 56 2.35 -1.44 17.94
C ASP A 56 1.60 -0.17 17.51
N ALA A 57 0.80 0.39 18.42
CA ALA A 57 -0.06 1.54 18.13
C ALA A 57 0.72 2.84 17.83
N GLU A 58 1.86 3.08 18.49
CA GLU A 58 2.63 4.31 18.28
C GLU A 58 3.41 4.26 16.96
N ILE A 59 3.98 3.10 16.62
CA ILE A 59 4.60 2.88 15.32
C ILE A 59 3.56 3.02 14.21
N THR A 60 2.35 2.47 14.42
CA THR A 60 1.25 2.55 13.45
C THR A 60 0.87 3.99 13.13
N LYS A 61 0.70 4.84 14.16
CA LYS A 61 0.41 6.27 13.95
C LYS A 61 1.49 6.95 13.10
N ARG A 62 2.76 6.69 13.41
CA ARG A 62 3.90 7.24 12.66
C ARG A 62 3.94 6.76 11.21
N VAL A 63 3.65 5.48 10.96
CA VAL A 63 3.61 4.91 9.60
C VAL A 63 2.47 5.52 8.79
N ILE A 64 1.28 5.66 9.39
CA ILE A 64 0.14 6.29 8.74
C ILE A 64 0.47 7.75 8.36
N ASP A 65 0.96 8.55 9.31
CA ASP A 65 1.31 9.96 9.07
C ASP A 65 2.41 10.11 7.99
N LEU A 66 3.46 9.28 8.06
CA LEU A 66 4.54 9.30 7.08
C LEU A 66 4.07 8.86 5.68
N ASN A 67 3.18 7.87 5.57
CA ASN A 67 2.63 7.43 4.30
C ASN A 67 1.85 8.55 3.60
N PHE A 68 1.01 9.28 4.34
CA PHE A 68 0.29 10.43 3.76
C PHE A 68 1.21 11.62 3.48
N THR A 69 2.22 11.85 4.30
CA THR A 69 3.27 12.83 4.01
C THR A 69 4.03 12.49 2.72
N ALA A 70 4.43 11.23 2.53
CA ALA A 70 5.10 10.80 1.30
C ALA A 70 4.23 11.03 0.06
N ARG A 71 2.91 10.81 0.18
CA ARG A 71 1.97 11.05 -0.92
C ARG A 71 1.85 12.52 -1.33
N THR A 72 2.11 13.47 -0.44
CA THR A 72 2.15 14.90 -0.78
C THR A 72 3.49 15.32 -1.37
N LEU A 73 4.57 14.61 -1.06
CA LEU A 73 5.93 14.93 -1.52
C LEU A 73 6.22 14.44 -2.94
N PHE A 74 5.65 13.30 -3.36
CA PHE A 74 5.97 12.69 -4.65
C PHE A 74 4.84 12.87 -5.68
N SER A 75 5.19 13.42 -6.85
CA SER A 75 4.24 13.73 -7.93
C SER A 75 3.55 12.49 -8.52
N PHE A 76 4.15 11.30 -8.44
CA PHE A 76 3.57 10.05 -8.95
C PHE A 76 2.40 9.50 -8.11
N TYR A 77 2.02 10.14 -7.00
CA TYR A 77 0.77 9.85 -6.30
C TYR A 77 -0.42 10.69 -6.79
N GLN A 78 -0.18 11.68 -7.65
CA GLN A 78 -1.20 12.58 -8.18
C GLN A 78 -1.65 12.12 -9.57
N ASN A 79 -2.92 12.40 -9.93
CA ASN A 79 -3.48 12.21 -11.27
C ASN A 79 -3.15 10.85 -11.92
N ARG A 80 -3.35 9.76 -11.16
CA ARG A 80 -3.06 8.40 -11.63
C ARG A 80 -4.05 8.00 -12.71
N GLU A 81 -3.55 7.86 -13.92
CA GLU A 81 -4.30 7.41 -15.10
C GLU A 81 -3.46 6.40 -15.89
N ILE A 82 -4.13 5.51 -16.62
CA ILE A 82 -3.47 4.65 -17.59
C ILE A 82 -3.20 5.51 -18.82
N ASN A 83 -1.94 5.84 -19.05
CA ASN A 83 -1.50 6.64 -20.19
C ASN A 83 -0.30 5.99 -20.88
N TYR A 84 0.12 6.58 -21.99
CA TYR A 84 1.21 6.06 -22.82
C TYR A 84 2.54 5.90 -22.05
N SER A 85 2.81 6.77 -21.08
CA SER A 85 4.02 6.68 -20.24
C SER A 85 4.00 5.42 -19.37
N LEU A 86 2.87 5.16 -18.70
CA LEU A 86 2.69 3.97 -17.88
C LEU A 86 2.70 2.70 -18.76
N GLU A 87 2.03 2.71 -19.91
CA GLU A 87 2.09 1.59 -20.85
C GLU A 87 3.52 1.30 -21.31
N THR A 88 4.29 2.34 -21.63
CA THR A 88 5.71 2.21 -21.99
C THR A 88 6.52 1.64 -20.82
N ALA A 89 6.29 2.12 -19.60
CA ALA A 89 6.92 1.60 -18.39
C ALA A 89 6.68 0.08 -18.22
N LEU A 90 5.44 -0.38 -18.44
CA LEU A 90 5.09 -1.81 -18.37
C LEU A 90 5.78 -2.68 -19.44
N HIS A 91 6.20 -2.10 -20.57
CA HIS A 91 6.99 -2.80 -21.60
C HIS A 91 8.51 -2.75 -21.35
N THR A 92 8.98 -1.87 -20.47
CA THR A 92 10.41 -1.76 -20.12
C THR A 92 10.76 -2.54 -18.87
N TRP A 93 9.88 -2.54 -17.86
CA TRP A 93 10.08 -3.23 -16.59
C TRP A 93 8.83 -4.05 -16.22
N LEU A 94 9.00 -5.37 -16.15
CA LEU A 94 7.99 -6.28 -15.62
C LEU A 94 8.11 -6.32 -14.09
N VAL A 95 7.01 -5.99 -13.41
CA VAL A 95 6.83 -6.20 -11.97
C VAL A 95 5.49 -6.90 -11.77
N THR A 96 5.51 -8.15 -11.33
CA THR A 96 4.28 -8.94 -11.18
C THR A 96 4.32 -9.83 -9.95
N PRO A 97 3.24 -9.92 -9.15
CA PRO A 97 3.15 -10.89 -8.07
C PRO A 97 3.10 -12.32 -8.64
N LEU A 98 3.77 -13.26 -7.97
CA LEU A 98 3.67 -14.68 -8.33
C LEU A 98 2.44 -15.33 -7.69
N ASP A 99 1.85 -16.31 -8.38
CA ASP A 99 0.63 -16.99 -7.94
C ASP A 99 0.83 -17.85 -6.67
N ALA A 100 2.03 -18.39 -6.49
CA ALA A 100 2.38 -19.18 -5.32
C ALA A 100 2.97 -18.30 -4.21
N ALA A 101 2.49 -18.48 -2.98
CA ALA A 101 3.16 -17.96 -1.80
C ALA A 101 4.44 -18.76 -1.50
N THR A 102 5.39 -18.12 -0.81
CA THR A 102 6.55 -18.82 -0.23
C THR A 102 6.12 -19.78 0.88
N ASN A 103 7.03 -20.67 1.29
CA ASN A 103 6.82 -21.55 2.45
C ASN A 103 6.55 -20.80 3.76
N LYS A 104 6.89 -19.50 3.83
CA LYS A 104 6.62 -18.62 4.98
C LYS A 104 5.35 -17.78 4.82
N GLY A 105 4.55 -18.02 3.78
CA GLY A 105 3.31 -17.28 3.52
C GLY A 105 3.47 -15.93 2.81
N TYR A 106 4.70 -15.47 2.54
CA TYR A 106 4.92 -14.23 1.77
C TYR A 106 4.52 -14.39 0.30
N ARG A 107 4.03 -13.31 -0.32
CA ARG A 107 3.76 -13.21 -1.76
C ARG A 107 5.01 -12.71 -2.49
N PRO A 108 5.72 -13.54 -3.28
CA PRO A 108 6.86 -13.06 -4.06
C PRO A 108 6.42 -12.11 -5.16
N ILE A 109 7.27 -11.14 -5.47
CA ILE A 109 7.15 -10.29 -6.65
C ILE A 109 8.31 -10.64 -7.57
N TYR A 110 8.00 -10.97 -8.83
CA TYR A 110 9.00 -11.14 -9.88
C TYR A 110 9.24 -9.82 -10.58
N CYS A 111 10.52 -9.44 -10.67
CA CYS A 111 10.98 -8.22 -11.30
C CYS A 111 11.96 -8.56 -12.42
N GLN A 112 11.71 -8.08 -13.64
CA GLN A 112 12.60 -8.28 -14.77
C GLN A 112 12.65 -7.04 -15.66
N LEU A 113 13.87 -6.58 -15.96
CA LEU A 113 14.09 -5.57 -16.99
C LEU A 113 13.90 -6.22 -18.37
N LEU A 114 12.86 -5.79 -19.10
CA LEU A 114 12.52 -6.29 -20.43
C LEU A 114 13.28 -5.53 -21.52
N ASP A 115 13.48 -4.23 -21.33
CA ASP A 115 14.29 -3.36 -22.18
C ASP A 115 15.31 -2.62 -21.32
N ALA A 116 16.60 -2.85 -21.59
CA ALA A 116 17.69 -2.27 -20.83
C ALA A 116 18.18 -0.92 -21.36
N ASN A 117 17.51 -0.34 -22.36
CA ASN A 117 17.85 0.99 -22.86
C ASN A 117 17.53 2.07 -21.80
N PRO A 118 18.54 2.76 -21.24
CA PRO A 118 18.32 3.77 -20.20
C PRO A 118 17.50 4.97 -20.68
N ASP A 119 17.50 5.26 -21.98
CA ASP A 119 16.74 6.40 -22.55
C ASP A 119 15.23 6.19 -22.47
N LYS A 120 14.78 4.94 -22.30
CA LYS A 120 13.36 4.58 -22.19
C LYS A 120 12.88 4.46 -20.73
N PHE A 121 13.79 4.54 -19.77
CA PHE A 121 13.47 4.30 -18.37
C PHE A 121 13.19 5.60 -17.62
N VAL A 122 11.94 5.74 -17.16
CA VAL A 122 11.53 6.84 -16.27
C VAL A 122 11.04 6.23 -14.97
N TYR A 123 11.84 6.37 -13.90
CA TYR A 123 11.52 5.76 -12.60
C TYR A 123 10.12 6.13 -12.09
N GLY A 124 9.75 7.42 -12.22
CA GLY A 124 8.45 7.90 -11.79
C GLY A 124 7.27 7.25 -12.51
N ASP A 125 7.45 6.74 -13.73
CA ASP A 125 6.38 6.08 -14.47
C ASP A 125 6.22 4.61 -14.08
N VAL A 126 7.28 3.96 -13.59
CA VAL A 126 7.20 2.57 -13.13
C VAL A 126 6.61 2.46 -11.72
N VAL A 127 6.71 3.52 -10.91
CA VAL A 127 6.16 3.55 -9.54
C VAL A 127 4.66 3.92 -9.51
N LYS A 128 4.14 4.52 -10.60
CA LYS A 128 2.72 4.91 -10.72
C LYS A 128 1.82 3.69 -10.66
#